data_AF-T0TK39-F1
#
_entry.id   AF-T0TK39-F1
#
_cell.length_a   1.000
_cell.length_b   1.000
_cell.length_c   1.000
_cell.angle_alpha   90.00
_cell.angle_beta   90.00
_cell.angle_gamma   90.00
#
_symmetry.space_group_name_H-M   'P 1'
#
loop_
_entity.id
_entity.type
_entity.pdbx_description
1 polymer ?
#
loop_
_entity_poly.entity_id
_entity_poly.type
_entity_poly.pdbx_seq_one_letter_code
_entity_poly.pdbx_strand_id
1 'polypeptide(L)' 'MVDEASYKVLDEIASVEVGAQDKPLEDVVIETVEVAD' A
#
# COMPACT_ATOMS: atom_id res chain seq x y z
N MET A 1 -17.06 0.76 -5.44
CA MET A 1 -16.40 -0.56 -5.58
C MET A 1 -14.94 -0.27 -5.85
N VAL A 2 -14.02 -0.98 -5.20
CA VAL A 2 -12.57 -0.80 -5.42
C VAL A 2 -12.20 -1.40 -6.78
N ASP A 3 -11.38 -0.70 -7.56
CA ASP A 3 -11.01 -1.10 -8.92
C ASP A 3 -9.82 -2.09 -8.95
N GLU A 4 -9.62 -2.74 -10.11
CA GLU A 4 -8.51 -3.69 -10.32
C GLU A 4 -7.13 -3.04 -10.12
N ALA A 5 -7.01 -1.75 -10.44
CA ALA A 5 -5.79 -0.99 -10.22
C ALA A 5 -5.43 -0.92 -8.73
N SER A 6 -6.41 -0.77 -7.84
CA SER A 6 -6.19 -0.75 -6.40
C SER A 6 -5.69 -2.10 -5.87
N TYR A 7 -6.16 -3.22 -6.41
CA TYR A 7 -5.65 -4.55 -6.01
C TYR A 7 -4.20 -4.75 -6.43
N LYS A 8 -3.82 -4.25 -7.61
CA LYS A 8 -2.42 -4.27 -8.06
C LYS A 8 -1.51 -3.49 -7.12
N VAL A 9 -1.96 -2.34 -6.61
CA VAL A 9 -1.21 -1.56 -5.61
C VAL A 9 -1.07 -2.33 -4.29
N LEU A 10 -2.10 -3.05 -3.84
CA LEU A 10 -2.00 -3.90 -2.65
C LEU A 10 -0.98 -5.02 -2.81
N ASP A 11 -0.94 -5.67 -3.99
CA ASP A 11 0.04 -6.71 -4.29
C ASP A 11 1.47 -6.14 -4.34
N GLU A 12 1.64 -4.95 -4.92
CA GLU A 12 2.92 -4.23 -4.94
C GLU A 12 3.40 -3.92 -3.50
N ILE A 13 2.51 -3.43 -2.63
CA ILE A 13 2.82 -3.19 -1.21
C ILE A 13 3.18 -4.49 -0.48
N ALA A 14 2.48 -5.59 -0.75
CA ALA A 14 2.77 -6.88 -0.12
C ALA A 14 4.13 -7.46 -0.55
N SER A 15 4.68 -7.01 -1.68
CA SER A 15 5.95 -7.47 -2.23
C SER A 15 7.18 -6.67 -1.78
N VAL A 16 6.99 -5.57 -1.04
CA VAL A 16 8.09 -4.70 -0.60
C VAL A 16 9.02 -5.42 0.36
N GLU A 17 10.30 -5.05 0.33
CA GLU A 17 11.30 -5.62 1.23
C GLU A 17 11.03 -5.17 2.68
N VAL A 18 11.01 -6.13 3.60
CA VAL A 18 10.73 -5.92 5.03
C VAL A 18 11.97 -6.16 5.89
N GLY A 19 12.13 -5.32 6.90
CA GLY A 19 13.13 -5.46 7.95
C GLY A 19 12.61 -6.22 9.16
N ALA A 20 13.18 -5.93 10.33
CA ALA A 20 12.73 -6.51 11.58
C ALA A 20 11.26 -6.11 11.87
N GLN A 21 10.50 -7.05 12.47
CA GLN A 21 9.09 -6.85 12.83
C GLN A 21 8.17 -6.60 11.62
N ASP A 22 8.52 -7.14 10.45
CA ASP A 22 7.74 -7.02 9.22
C ASP A 22 7.51 -5.55 8.78
N LYS A 23 8.35 -4.62 9.25
CA LYS A 23 8.30 -3.23 8.83
C LYS A 23 8.96 -3.08 7.45
N PRO A 24 8.32 -2.43 6.46
CA PRO A 24 8.98 -2.08 5.21
C PRO A 24 10.31 -1.34 5.43
N LEU A 25 11.33 -1.70 4.65
CA LEU A 25 12.63 -1.01 4.67
C LEU A 25 12.51 0.40 4.10
N GLU A 26 11.73 0.54 3.03
CA GLU A 26 11.30 1.83 2.49
C GLU A 26 9.90 2.15 3.01
N ASP A 27 9.72 3.34 3.59
CA ASP A 27 8.44 3.72 4.20
C ASP A 27 7.35 3.87 3.13
N VAL A 28 6.25 3.12 3.29
CA VAL A 28 5.03 3.27 2.49
C VAL A 28 4.13 4.32 3.15
N VAL A 29 4.01 5.48 2.53
CA VAL A 29 3.29 6.65 3.09
C VAL A 29 1.98 6.88 2.34
N ILE A 30 0.88 7.06 3.08
CA ILE A 30 -0.39 7.51 2.52
C ILE A 30 -0.34 9.03 2.41
N GLU A 31 -0.34 9.56 1.18
CA GLU A 31 -0.22 10.99 0.94
C GLU A 31 -1.53 11.76 1.13
N THR A 32 -2.67 11.17 0.72
CA THR A 32 -3.98 11.80 0.77
C THR A 32 -5.07 10.72 0.81
N VAL A 33 -6.20 11.03 1.46
CA VAL A 33 -7.42 10.22 1.42
C VAL A 33 -8.57 11.09 0.95
N GLU A 34 -9.15 10.73 -0.19
CA GLU A 34 -10.37 11.37 -0.70
C GLU A 34 -11.59 10.58 -0.24
N VAL A 35 -12.61 11.28 0.26
CA VAL A 35 -13.86 10.67 0.71
C VAL A 35 -14.97 11.07 -0.25
N ALA A 36 -15.60 10.08 -0.87
CA ALA A 36 -16.83 10.27 -1.64
C ALA A 36 -18.05 10.08 -0.71
N ASP A 37 -19.13 10.83 -0.99
CA ASP A 37 -20.41 10.75 -0.27
C ASP A 37 -21.17 9.44 -0.57
#